data_AF-E3I6T3-F1
#
_entry.id   AF-E3I6T3-F1
#
_cell.length_a   1.000
_cell.length_b   1.000
_cell.length_c   1.000
_cell.angle_alpha   90.00
_cell.angle_beta   90.00
_cell.angle_gamma   90.00
#
_symmetry.space_group_name_H-M   'P 1'
#
loop_
_entity.id
_entity.type
_entity.pdbx_description
1 polymer ?
#
loop_
_entity_poly.entity_id
_entity_poly.type
_entity_poly.pdbx_seq_one_letter_code
_entity_poly.pdbx_strand_id
1 'polypeptide(L)'
;MKLLLKRASAGWNDLPQLIRFLGLNAGIGILAGWLLLVLILATNVNGVGTLIATSETPLVPIGMLMAGFAITFGSAAAGAAVMMMAHDKDDG
;
A
#
# COMPACT_ATOMS: atom_id res chain seq x y z
N MET A 1 14.24 -0.90 28.98
CA MET A 1 13.88 -1.27 27.58
C MET A 1 12.39 -1.11 27.24
N LYS A 2 11.44 -1.54 28.09
CA LYS A 2 9.98 -1.46 27.81
C LYS A 2 9.41 -0.02 27.67
N LEU A 3 10.12 0.99 28.17
CA LEU A 3 9.66 2.39 28.13
C LEU A 3 9.84 3.05 26.75
N LEU A 4 10.78 2.59 25.92
CA LEU A 4 11.04 3.18 24.60
C LEU A 4 10.11 2.63 23.52
N LEU A 5 9.62 1.39 23.69
CA LEU A 5 8.67 0.78 22.77
C LEU A 5 7.24 1.33 22.96
N LYS A 6 6.85 1.72 24.19
CA LYS A 6 5.51 2.26 24.47
C LYS A 6 5.28 3.66 23.89
N ARG A 7 6.35 4.42 23.68
CA ARG A 7 6.31 5.75 23.06
C ARG A 7 6.22 5.67 21.54
N ALA A 8 6.67 4.58 20.92
CA ALA A 8 6.47 4.32 19.49
C ALA A 8 5.01 3.96 19.17
N SER A 9 4.30 3.25 20.06
CA SER A 9 2.87 2.97 19.90
C SER A 9 1.95 4.12 20.33
N ALA A 10 2.47 5.11 21.08
CA ALA A 10 1.70 6.30 21.46
C ALA A 10 1.25 7.06 20.19
N GLY A 11 2.16 7.23 19.21
CA GLY A 11 1.84 7.95 17.98
C GLY A 11 0.70 7.36 17.14
N TRP A 12 0.49 6.04 17.11
CA TRP A 12 -0.57 5.44 16.27
C TRP A 12 -1.95 5.46 16.93
N ASN A 13 -1.99 5.31 18.25
CA ASN A 13 -3.25 5.30 19.01
C ASN A 13 -3.74 6.71 19.34
N ASP A 14 -2.85 7.70 19.33
CA ASP A 14 -3.18 9.12 19.55
C ASP A 14 -3.65 9.84 18.26
N LEU A 15 -3.56 9.18 17.09
CA LEU A 15 -4.04 9.73 15.83
C LEU A 15 -5.57 9.78 15.76
N PRO A 16 -6.15 10.76 15.04
CA PRO A 16 -7.57 10.77 14.74
C PRO A 16 -8.02 9.46 14.10
N GLN A 17 -9.19 8.97 14.48
CA GLN A 17 -9.74 7.70 14.00
C GLN A 17 -9.74 7.60 12.47
N LEU A 18 -10.01 8.71 11.77
CA LEU A 18 -9.97 8.78 10.30
C LEU A 18 -8.57 8.54 9.73
N ILE A 19 -7.52 9.14 10.30
CA ILE A 19 -6.14 8.96 9.79
C ILE A 19 -5.70 7.52 9.97
N ARG A 20 -6.04 6.91 11.11
CA ARG A 20 -5.76 5.50 11.37
C ARG A 20 -6.51 4.58 10.41
N PHE A 21 -7.80 4.84 10.18
CA PHE A 21 -8.62 4.09 9.24
C PHE A 21 -8.09 4.21 7.80
N LEU A 22 -7.73 5.42 7.38
CA LEU A 22 -7.18 5.69 6.06
C LEU A 22 -5.84 4.98 5.86
N GLY A 23 -4.94 5.06 6.85
CA GLY A 23 -3.64 4.40 6.82
C GLY A 23 -3.74 2.88 6.75
N LEU A 24 -4.69 2.27 7.50
CA LEU A 24 -4.95 0.83 7.43
C LEU A 24 -5.45 0.40 6.05
N ASN A 25 -6.44 1.10 5.50
CA ASN A 25 -6.99 0.76 4.18
C ASN A 25 -5.99 1.01 3.05
N ALA A 26 -5.22 2.11 3.12
CA ALA A 26 -4.12 2.35 2.20
C ALA A 26 -3.07 1.22 2.26
N GLY A 27 -2.72 0.76 3.46
CA GLY A 27 -1.81 -0.38 3.65
C GLY A 27 -2.32 -1.66 3.00
N ILE A 28 -3.61 -1.97 3.13
CA ILE A 28 -4.25 -3.12 2.48
C ILE A 28 -4.15 -2.98 0.94
N GLY A 29 -4.44 -1.80 0.41
CA GLY A 29 -4.31 -1.51 -1.02
C GLY A 29 -2.88 -1.70 -1.52
N ILE A 30 -1.89 -1.16 -0.81
CA ILE A 30 -0.46 -1.32 -1.15
C ILE A 30 -0.07 -2.79 -1.21
N LEU A 31 -0.45 -3.58 -0.21
CA LEU A 31 -0.15 -5.01 -0.17
C LEU A 31 -0.79 -5.77 -1.34
N ALA A 32 -2.05 -5.45 -1.68
CA ALA A 32 -2.73 -6.03 -2.83
C ALA A 32 -2.03 -5.65 -4.15
N GLY A 33 -1.62 -4.39 -4.30
CA GLY A 33 -0.86 -3.92 -5.46
C GLY A 33 0.50 -4.61 -5.60
N TRP A 34 1.23 -4.77 -4.51
CA TRP A 34 2.52 -5.49 -4.54
C TRP A 34 2.36 -6.98 -4.81
N LEU A 35 1.30 -7.61 -4.30
CA LEU A 35 0.98 -8.99 -4.64
C LEU A 35 0.73 -9.14 -6.15
N LEU A 36 -0.02 -8.21 -6.75
CA LEU A 36 -0.24 -8.17 -8.19
C LEU A 36 1.07 -7.93 -8.97
N LEU A 37 1.92 -7.02 -8.50
CA LEU A 37 3.23 -6.79 -9.12
C LEU A 37 4.10 -8.05 -9.09
N VAL A 38 4.15 -8.77 -7.96
CA VAL A 38 4.86 -10.04 -7.86
C VAL A 38 4.30 -11.06 -8.86
N LEU A 39 2.97 -11.13 -9.01
CA LEU A 39 2.34 -12.00 -9.99
C LEU A 39 2.74 -11.63 -11.43
N ILE A 40 2.77 -10.34 -11.76
CA ILE A 40 3.18 -9.83 -13.08
C ILE A 40 4.64 -10.21 -13.38
N LEU A 41 5.53 -10.04 -12.41
CA LEU A 41 6.95 -10.37 -12.56
C LEU A 41 7.17 -11.89 -12.66
N ALA A 42 6.47 -12.67 -11.84
CA ALA A 42 6.58 -14.13 -11.82
C ALA A 42 6.03 -14.78 -13.10
N THR A 43 4.92 -14.25 -13.64
CA THR A 43 4.36 -14.70 -14.92
C THR A 43 5.07 -14.10 -16.13
N ASN A 44 6.01 -13.18 -15.90
CA ASN A 44 6.78 -12.48 -16.91
C ASN A 44 5.88 -11.86 -18.00
N VAL A 45 4.80 -11.19 -17.57
CA VAL A 45 3.82 -10.58 -18.49
C VAL A 45 4.55 -9.67 -19.47
N ASN A 46 4.35 -9.90 -20.77
CA ASN A 46 5.01 -9.16 -21.84
C ASN A 46 6.55 -9.07 -21.71
N GLY A 47 7.19 -10.01 -21.02
CA GLY A 47 8.64 -10.00 -20.82
C GLY A 47 9.15 -8.98 -19.80
N VAL A 48 8.28 -8.35 -19.00
CA VAL A 48 8.68 -7.30 -18.03
C VAL A 48 9.70 -7.82 -17.01
N GLY A 49 9.52 -9.04 -16.51
CA GLY A 49 10.47 -9.66 -15.58
C GLY A 49 11.84 -9.87 -16.22
N THR A 50 11.87 -10.37 -17.46
CA THR A 50 13.10 -10.50 -18.23
C THR A 50 13.76 -9.14 -18.47
N LEU A 51 12.97 -8.12 -18.85
CA LEU A 51 13.47 -6.78 -19.15
C LEU A 51 14.12 -6.11 -17.93
N ILE A 52 13.54 -6.33 -16.76
CA ILE A 52 14.13 -5.87 -15.49
C ILE A 52 15.42 -6.64 -15.20
N ALA A 53 15.42 -7.96 -15.38
CA ALA A 53 16.58 -8.81 -15.06
C ALA A 53 17.79 -8.56 -15.96
N THR A 54 17.59 -8.13 -17.21
CA THR A 54 18.69 -7.76 -18.14
C THR A 54 19.13 -6.31 -18.01
N SER A 55 18.47 -5.50 -17.18
CA SER A 55 18.91 -4.13 -16.90
C SER A 55 20.21 -4.11 -16.10
N GLU A 56 21.08 -3.13 -16.35
CA GLU A 56 22.28 -2.88 -15.52
C GLU A 56 21.92 -2.50 -14.09
N THR A 57 20.72 -1.96 -13.86
CA THR A 57 20.26 -1.46 -12.55
C THR A 57 18.87 -1.99 -12.18
N PRO A 58 18.70 -3.31 -11.99
CA PRO A 58 17.38 -3.96 -11.83
C PRO A 58 16.59 -3.46 -10.61
N LEU A 59 17.27 -2.96 -9.57
CA LEU A 59 16.60 -2.41 -8.38
C LEU A 59 15.80 -1.13 -8.68
N VAL A 60 16.24 -0.31 -9.64
CA VAL A 60 15.58 0.97 -9.96
C VAL A 60 14.17 0.77 -10.51
N PRO A 61 13.94 -0.01 -11.59
CA PRO A 61 12.60 -0.24 -12.10
C PRO A 61 11.72 -1.00 -11.09
N ILE A 62 12.29 -1.92 -10.29
CA ILE A 62 11.53 -2.57 -9.21
C ILE A 62 11.05 -1.54 -8.19
N GLY A 63 11.92 -0.64 -7.73
CA GLY A 63 11.55 0.42 -6.79
C GLY A 63 10.48 1.35 -7.36
N MET A 64 10.62 1.75 -8.63
CA MET A 64 9.63 2.58 -9.32
C MET A 64 8.28 1.88 -9.46
N LEU A 65 8.26 0.59 -9.83
CA LEU A 65 7.04 -0.20 -9.93
C LEU A 65 6.37 -0.38 -8.57
N MET A 66 7.13 -0.74 -7.54
CA MET A 66 6.63 -0.86 -6.17
C MET A 66 6.00 0.45 -5.70
N ALA A 67 6.67 1.59 -5.95
CA ALA A 67 6.14 2.91 -5.59
C ALA A 67 4.86 3.25 -6.37
N GLY A 68 4.85 3.03 -7.69
CA GLY A 68 3.67 3.28 -8.53
C GLY A 68 2.47 2.46 -8.10
N PHE A 69 2.64 1.14 -7.92
CA PHE A 69 1.57 0.26 -7.44
C PHE A 69 1.12 0.63 -6.02
N ALA A 70 2.03 1.00 -5.12
CA ALA A 70 1.68 1.45 -3.78
C ALA A 70 0.79 2.69 -3.82
N ILE A 71 1.17 3.71 -4.62
CA ILE A 71 0.40 4.95 -4.75
C ILE A 71 -0.97 4.67 -5.37
N THR A 72 -1.03 3.90 -6.47
CA THR A 72 -2.30 3.63 -7.16
C THR A 72 -3.26 2.79 -6.32
N PHE A 73 -2.84 1.61 -5.87
CA PHE A 73 -3.73 0.71 -5.14
C PHE A 73 -4.00 1.20 -3.71
N GLY A 74 -3.00 1.79 -3.05
CA GLY A 74 -3.19 2.42 -1.75
C GLY A 74 -4.23 3.54 -1.80
N SER A 75 -4.15 4.42 -2.81
CA SER A 75 -5.13 5.50 -2.98
C SER A 75 -6.52 4.98 -3.33
N ALA A 76 -6.61 3.95 -4.19
CA ALA A 76 -7.90 3.34 -4.53
C ALA A 76 -8.59 2.72 -3.32
N ALA A 77 -7.87 1.92 -2.52
CA ALA A 77 -8.41 1.31 -1.30
C ALA A 77 -8.78 2.36 -0.24
N ALA A 78 -7.92 3.37 -0.06
CA ALA A 78 -8.19 4.49 0.84
C ALA A 78 -9.46 5.28 0.42
N GLY A 79 -9.59 5.60 -0.86
CA GLY A 79 -10.76 6.29 -1.42
C GLY A 79 -12.04 5.48 -1.27
N ALA A 80 -12.00 4.18 -1.62
CA ALA A 80 -13.13 3.27 -1.46
C ALA A 80 -13.59 3.18 0.01
N ALA A 81 -12.64 3.11 0.94
CA ALA A 81 -12.93 3.05 2.37
C ALA A 81 -13.62 4.33 2.88
N VAL A 82 -13.20 5.51 2.40
CA VAL A 82 -13.84 6.78 2.74
C VAL A 82 -15.26 6.86 2.18
N MET A 83 -15.47 6.42 0.92
CA MET A 83 -16.80 6.40 0.30
C MET A 83 -17.76 5.46 1.03
N MET A 84 -17.31 4.28 1.45
CA MET A 84 -18.13 3.36 2.25
C MET A 84 -18.49 3.94 3.62
N MET A 85 -17.54 4.59 4.30
CA MET A 85 -17.82 5.24 5.59
C MET A 85 -18.86 6.37 5.47
N ALA A 86 -18.93 7.05 4.32
CA ALA A 86 -19.95 8.06 4.08
C ALA A 86 -21.35 7.43 3.99
N HIS A 87 -21.47 6.28 3.30
CA HIS A 87 -22.75 5.58 3.17
C HIS A 87 -23.28 5.06 4.51
N ASP A 88 -22.41 4.51 5.36
CA ASP A 88 -22.79 4.00 6.69
C ASP A 88 -23.34 5.08 7.64
N LYS A 89 -23.11 6.37 7.37
CA LYS A 89 -23.60 7.49 8.19
C LYS A 89 -24.95 8.03 7.77
N ASP A 90 -25.35 7.83 6.52
CA ASP A 90 -26.62 8.34 5.97
C ASP A 90 -27.78 7.35 6.20
N ASP A 91 -27.47 6.08 6.47
CA ASP A 91 -28.46 5.01 6.70
C ASP A 91 -28.83 4.81 8.20
N GLY A 92 -28.45 5.73 9.09
CA GLY A 92 -28.75 5.71 10.54
C GLY A 92 -29.46 6.96 11.02
#